data_AF-A0A1M6TTC5-F1
#
_entry.id   AF-A0A1M6TTC5-F1
#
_cell.length_a   1.000
_cell.length_b   1.000
_cell.length_c   1.000
_cell.angle_alpha   90.00
_cell.angle_beta   90.00
_cell.angle_gamma   90.00
#
_symmetry.space_group_name_H-M   'P 1'
#
loop_
_entity.id
_entity.type
_entity.pdbx_description
1 polymer ?
#
loop_
_entity_poly.entity_id
_entity_poly.type
_entity_poly.pdbx_seq_one_letter_code
_entity_poly.pdbx_strand_id
1 'polypeptide(L)' 'EISNNRAERAIRPFTIGRKNWIFANTPKGASASAVIYSIIETAKANNLSPFHYLQYLFVKLPNIDITNTTHLDALLP' A
#
# COMPACT_ATOMS: atom_id res chain seq x y z
N GLU A 1 6.35 29.15 -0.78
CA GLU A 1 4.99 28.57 -0.78
C GLU A 1 5.06 27.06 -0.63
N ILE A 2 4.33 26.50 0.33
CA ILE A 2 4.13 25.06 0.45
C ILE A 2 3.03 24.69 -0.55
N SER A 3 3.41 24.03 -1.65
CA SER A 3 2.46 23.57 -2.67
C SER A 3 1.98 22.14 -2.36
N ASN A 4 0.66 21.95 -2.25
CA ASN A 4 0.02 20.64 -2.05
C ASN A 4 -0.04 19.79 -3.33
N ASN A 5 0.43 20.34 -4.46
CA ASN A 5 0.25 19.76 -5.79
C ASN A 5 0.90 18.37 -5.94
N ARG A 6 1.91 18.04 -5.11
CA ARG A 6 2.48 16.69 -5.08
C ARG A 6 1.55 15.68 -4.39
N ALA A 7 0.98 16.04 -3.25
CA ALA A 7 0.08 15.15 -2.52
C ALA A 7 -1.25 14.95 -3.28
N GLU A 8 -1.79 16.02 -3.88
CA GLU A 8 -2.99 15.94 -4.72
C GLU A 8 -2.79 15.02 -5.92
N ARG A 9 -1.62 15.08 -6.58
CA ARG A 9 -1.29 14.15 -7.67
C ARG A 9 -1.14 12.71 -7.19
N ALA A 10 -0.56 12.48 -6.01
CA ALA A 10 -0.41 11.15 -5.44
C ALA A 10 -1.75 10.50 -5.05
N ILE A 11 -2.70 11.28 -4.52
CA ILE A 11 -4.01 10.76 -4.09
C ILE A 11 -5.04 10.64 -5.23
N ARG A 12 -4.83 11.36 -6.35
CA ARG A 12 -5.78 11.38 -7.49
C ARG A 12 -6.14 10.00 -8.06
N PRO A 13 -5.21 9.04 -8.26
CA PRO A 13 -5.58 7.73 -8.79
C PRO A 13 -6.45 6.94 -7.81
N PHE A 14 -6.21 7.08 -6.50
CA PHE A 14 -7.04 6.48 -5.46
C PHE A 14 -8.45 7.07 -5.41
N THR A 15 -8.60 8.40 -5.55
CA THR A 15 -9.92 9.04 -5.57
C THR A 15 -10.73 8.66 -6.81
N ILE A 16 -10.09 8.50 -7.97
CA ILE A 16 -10.73 8.00 -9.19
C ILE A 16 -11.11 6.52 -9.04
N GLY A 17 -10.17 5.68 -8.55
CA GLY A 17 -10.37 4.24 -8.39
C GLY A 17 -11.49 3.86 -7.42
N ARG A 18 -11.70 4.66 -6.35
CA ARG A 18 -12.77 4.44 -5.35
C ARG A 18 -14.15 4.24 -5.98
N LYS A 19 -14.48 4.92 -7.08
CA LYS A 19 -15.78 4.75 -7.76
C LYS A 19 -15.97 3.35 -8.36
N ASN A 20 -14.88 2.65 -8.66
CA ASN A 20 -14.87 1.31 -9.27
C ASN A 20 -14.53 0.20 -8.26
N TRP A 21 -14.11 0.55 -7.05
CA TRP A 21 -13.74 -0.41 -6.02
C TRP A 21 -14.94 -0.74 -5.13
N ILE A 22 -15.51 -1.92 -5.33
CA ILE A 22 -16.75 -2.40 -4.71
C ILE A 22 -16.74 -2.28 -3.17
N PHE A 23 -15.57 -2.39 -2.54
CA PHE A 23 -15.43 -2.38 -1.08
C PHE A 23 -15.03 -1.01 -0.49
N ALA A 24 -14.68 -0.02 -1.31
CA ALA A 24 -14.21 1.27 -0.83
C ALA A 24 -15.32 2.20 -0.27
N ASN A 25 -16.57 1.75 -0.24
CA ASN A 25 -17.72 2.51 0.28
C ASN A 25 -17.99 2.31 1.79
N THR A 26 -17.37 1.29 2.42
CA THR A 26 -17.50 1.04 3.86
C THR A 26 -16.27 1.56 4.59
N PRO A 27 -16.35 1.99 5.87
CA PRO A 27 -15.18 2.40 6.63
C PRO A 27 -14.08 1.33 6.67
N LYS A 28 -14.48 0.05 6.81
CA LYS A 28 -13.56 -1.09 6.82
C LYS A 28 -12.86 -1.26 5.47
N GLY A 29 -13.61 -1.25 4.37
CA GLY A 29 -12.99 -1.42 3.05
C GLY A 29 -12.24 -0.18 2.56
N ALA A 30 -12.63 1.02 2.99
CA ALA A 30 -11.84 2.24 2.78
C ALA A 30 -10.48 2.16 3.51
N SER A 31 -10.47 1.69 4.76
CA SER A 31 -9.25 1.46 5.54
C SER A 31 -8.36 0.40 4.88
N ALA A 32 -8.92 -0.75 4.51
CA ALA A 32 -8.17 -1.81 3.81
C ALA A 32 -7.58 -1.31 2.47
N SER A 33 -8.37 -0.58 1.68
CA SER A 33 -7.91 0.01 0.42
C SER A 33 -6.77 1.00 0.63
N ALA A 34 -6.85 1.82 1.68
CA ALA A 34 -5.80 2.77 2.02
C ALA A 34 -4.49 2.06 2.41
N VAL A 35 -4.56 0.98 3.20
CA VAL A 35 -3.39 0.19 3.59
C VAL A 35 -2.69 -0.40 2.35
N ILE A 36 -3.44 -1.05 1.46
CA ILE A 36 -2.87 -1.63 0.23
C ILE A 36 -2.24 -0.55 -0.65
N TYR A 37 -2.91 0.59 -0.79
CA TYR A 37 -2.39 1.69 -1.60
C TYR A 37 -1.09 2.26 -1.01
N SER A 38 -1.01 2.42 0.32
CA SER A 38 0.23 2.83 0.99
C SER A 38 1.38 1.87 0.71
N ILE A 39 1.16 0.54 0.76
CA ILE A 39 2.20 -0.45 0.44
C ILE A 39 2.67 -0.33 -1.01
N ILE A 40 1.73 -0.14 -1.95
CA ILE A 40 2.04 0.04 -3.37
C ILE A 40 2.86 1.31 -3.60
N GLU A 41 2.49 2.43 -2.98
CA GLU A 41 3.22 3.69 -3.13
C GLU A 41 4.62 3.60 -2.51
N THR A 42 4.78 2.91 -1.37
CA THR A 42 6.11 2.63 -0.79
C THR A 42 6.97 1.80 -1.73
N ALA A 43 6.41 0.76 -2.38
CA ALA A 43 7.15 -0.04 -3.35
C ALA A 43 7.61 0.80 -4.54
N LYS A 44 6.73 1.66 -5.09
CA LYS A 44 7.09 2.60 -6.17
C LYS A 44 8.17 3.60 -5.74
N ALA A 45 8.08 4.12 -4.52
CA ALA A 45 9.04 5.07 -3.97
C ALA A 45 10.44 4.47 -3.82
N ASN A 46 10.55 3.16 -3.61
CA ASN A 46 11.80 2.40 -3.57
C ASN A 46 12.16 1.76 -4.93
N ASN A 47 11.57 2.24 -6.03
CA ASN A 47 11.83 1.75 -7.39
C ASN A 47 11.55 0.24 -7.61
N LEU A 48 10.70 -0.37 -6.78
CA LEU A 48 10.30 -1.76 -6.91
C LEU A 48 9.07 -1.91 -7.80
N SER A 49 8.94 -3.08 -8.43
CA SER A 49 7.70 -3.48 -9.10
C SER A 49 6.62 -3.78 -8.05
N PRO A 50 5.51 -3.02 -7.97
CA PRO A 50 4.53 -3.19 -6.90
C PRO A 50 3.88 -4.58 -6.90
N PHE A 51 3.68 -5.15 -8.09
CA PHE A 51 3.12 -6.48 -8.23
C PHE A 51 4.02 -7.56 -7.61
N HIS A 52 5.30 -7.55 -7.96
CA HIS A 52 6.27 -8.51 -7.41
C HIS A 52 6.47 -8.32 -5.91
N TYR A 53 6.47 -7.08 -5.43
CA TYR A 53 6.60 -6.80 -4.00
C TYR A 53 5.39 -7.32 -3.20
N LEU A 54 4.16 -7.10 -3.71
CA LEU A 54 2.96 -7.67 -3.09
C LEU A 54 2.97 -9.21 -3.11
N GLN A 55 3.38 -9.82 -4.22
CA GLN A 55 3.50 -11.27 -4.31
C GLN A 55 4.52 -11.81 -3.30
N TYR A 56 5.67 -11.15 -3.17
CA TYR A 56 6.68 -11.48 -2.17
C TYR A 56 6.12 -11.41 -0.74
N LEU A 57 5.43 -10.32 -0.41
CA LEU A 57 4.79 -10.15 0.90
C LEU A 57 3.75 -11.25 1.16
N PHE A 58 2.87 -11.56 0.21
CA PHE A 58 1.85 -12.60 0.39
C PHE A 58 2.44 -14.01 0.54
N VAL A 59 3.61 -14.27 -0.03
CA VAL A 59 4.31 -15.55 0.15
C VAL A 59 5.06 -15.60 1.48
N LYS A 60 5.65 -14.49 1.93
CA LYS A 60 6.49 -14.47 3.15
C LYS A 60 5.71 -14.23 4.43
N LEU A 61 4.73 -13.32 4.44
CA LEU A 61 3.98 -12.93 5.64
C LEU A 61 3.33 -14.12 6.37
N PRO A 62 2.68 -15.09 5.71
CA PRO A 62 2.07 -16.22 6.40
C PRO A 62 3.10 -17.16 7.07
N ASN A 63 4.36 -17.08 6.67
CA ASN A 63 5.44 -17.97 7.09
C ASN A 63 6.37 -17.35 8.14
N ILE A 64 6.10 -16.12 8.58
CA ILE A 64 6.93 -15.41 9.57
C ILE A 64 6.13 -15.11 10.82
N ASP A 65 6.84 -15.08 11.95
CA ASP A 65 6.27 -14.62 13.21
C ASP A 65 6.14 -13.09 13.19
N ILE A 66 4.90 -12.62 13.04
CA ILE A 66 4.54 -11.20 13.02
C ILE A 66 4.75 -10.50 14.37
N THR A 67 4.99 -11.24 15.47
CA THR A 67 5.27 -10.63 16.78
C THR A 67 6.74 -10.21 16.90
N ASN A 68 7.61 -10.75 16.04
CA ASN A 68 9.03 -10.46 16.04
C ASN A 68 9.37 -9.40 14.97
N THR A 69 9.64 -8.18 15.44
CA THR A 69 9.92 -7.01 14.60
C THR A 69 11.10 -7.22 13.64
N THR A 70 12.10 -8.01 14.02
CA THR A 70 13.28 -8.24 13.17
C THR A 70 12.95 -9.01 11.90
N HIS A 71 11.97 -9.93 11.95
CA HIS A 71 11.51 -10.64 10.77
C HIS A 71 10.64 -9.78 9.85
N LEU A 72 9.94 -8.79 10.42
CA LEU A 72 9.16 -7.81 9.65
C LEU A 72 10.06 -6.81 8.94
N ASP A 73 11.11 -6.33 9.60
CA ASP A 73 12.07 -5.37 9.02
C ASP A 73 12.77 -5.96 7.79
N ALA A 74 13.02 -7.27 7.78
CA ALA A 74 13.58 -7.98 6.63
C ALA A 74 12.65 -8.03 5.40
N LEU A 75 11.36 -7.67 5.53
CA LEU A 75 10.41 -7.60 4.42
C LEU A 75 10.23 -6.18 3.88
N LEU A 76 10.83 -5.17 4.53
CA LEU A 76 10.76 -3.79 4.07
C LEU A 76 11.57 -3.62 2.78
N PRO A 77 11.13 -2.72 1.88
CA PRO A 77 11.78 -2.47 0.59
C PRO A 77 13.02 -1.58 0.72
#